data_AF-A0A8H6EET7-F1
#
_entry.id   AF-A0A8H6EET7-F1
#
_cell.length_a   1.000
_cell.length_b   1.000
_cell.length_c   1.000
_cell.angle_alpha   90.00
_cell.angle_beta   90.00
_cell.angle_gamma   90.00
#
_symmetry.space_group_name_H-M   'P 1'
#
loop_
_entity.id
_entity.type
_entity.pdbx_description
1 polymer ?
#
loop_
_entity_poly.entity_id
_entity_poly.type
_entity_poly.pdbx_seq_one_letter_code
_entity_poly.pdbx_strand_id
1 'polypeptide(L)'
;MARIAEVLRQIGAGTQSLAIHMSDQPKSVLEKIPSLIPPPGTVSNFQHRASRRESVIVVSTLLMTPGSICICIRAWAKFVTVRPVKLLWSDLTISLSFLLAIAAYVTTILTVTPGGITGYHQYDVPLSAIFTNRSIIFMLLSQCSLKCSH
;
A
#
# COMPACT_ATOMS: atom_id res chain seq x y z
N MET A 1 -26.19 -28.30 3.65
CA MET A 1 -25.01 -27.92 2.84
C MET A 1 -25.38 -27.17 1.56
N ALA A 2 -26.27 -27.68 0.69
CA ALA A 2 -26.59 -27.04 -0.60
C ALA A 2 -27.21 -25.62 -0.51
N ARG A 3 -28.04 -25.33 0.50
CA ARG A 3 -28.65 -23.99 0.67
C ARG A 3 -27.66 -22.87 1.03
N ILE A 4 -26.56 -23.20 1.71
CA ILE A 4 -25.56 -22.20 2.13
C ILE A 4 -24.72 -21.76 0.92
N ALA A 5 -24.40 -22.70 0.01
CA ALA A 5 -23.69 -22.41 -1.22
C ALA A 5 -24.47 -21.45 -2.13
N GLU A 6 -25.80 -21.61 -2.23
CA GLU A 6 -26.63 -20.73 -3.07
C GLU A 6 -26.77 -19.31 -2.49
N VAL A 7 -26.88 -19.19 -1.16
CA VAL A 7 -26.91 -17.88 -0.48
C VAL A 7 -25.59 -17.15 -0.68
N LEU A 8 -24.45 -17.83 -0.56
CA LEU A 8 -23.14 -17.23 -0.83
C LEU A 8 -22.98 -16.82 -2.31
N ARG A 9 -23.57 -17.59 -3.24
CA ARG A 9 -23.57 -17.26 -4.67
C ARG A 9 -24.42 -16.03 -4.97
N GLN A 10 -25.59 -15.89 -4.34
CA GLN A 10 -26.43 -14.71 -4.50
C GLN A 10 -25.81 -13.45 -3.87
N ILE A 11 -25.14 -13.58 -2.72
CA ILE A 11 -24.40 -12.46 -2.12
C ILE A 11 -23.23 -12.04 -3.03
N GLY A 12 -22.52 -13.00 -3.62
CA GLY A 12 -21.46 -12.74 -4.60
C GLY A 12 -21.96 -12.06 -5.88
N ALA A 13 -23.12 -12.48 -6.39
CA ALA A 13 -23.72 -11.88 -7.58
C ALA A 13 -24.29 -10.47 -7.30
N GLY A 14 -24.91 -10.25 -6.14
CA GLY A 14 -25.45 -8.95 -5.73
C GLY A 14 -24.35 -7.91 -5.47
N THR A 15 -23.25 -8.32 -4.85
CA THR A 15 -22.08 -7.44 -4.64
C THR A 15 -21.39 -7.06 -5.94
N GLN A 16 -21.32 -7.98 -6.92
CA GLN A 16 -20.83 -7.67 -8.27
C GLN A 16 -21.76 -6.71 -9.02
N SER A 17 -23.08 -6.90 -8.95
CA SER A 17 -24.05 -6.02 -9.60
C SER A 17 -24.02 -4.59 -9.03
N LEU A 18 -23.88 -4.45 -7.71
CA LEU A 18 -23.71 -3.15 -7.06
C LEU A 18 -22.40 -2.46 -7.49
N ALA A 19 -21.31 -3.22 -7.59
CA ALA A 19 -20.02 -2.69 -8.03
C ALA A 19 -20.05 -2.24 -9.50
N ILE A 20 -20.75 -2.96 -10.37
CA ILE A 20 -20.94 -2.59 -11.78
C ILE A 20 -21.80 -1.32 -11.88
N HIS A 21 -22.89 -1.24 -11.12
CA HIS A 21 -23.76 -0.05 -11.10
C HIS A 21 -23.05 1.19 -10.54
N MET A 22 -22.19 1.04 -9.54
CA MET A 22 -21.38 2.14 -9.03
C MET A 22 -20.24 2.54 -9.97
N SER A 23 -19.74 1.62 -10.81
CA SER A 23 -18.73 1.91 -11.82
C SER A 23 -19.28 2.73 -13.00
N ASP A 24 -20.58 2.65 -13.27
CA ASP A 24 -21.22 3.35 -14.40
C ASP A 24 -21.68 4.78 -14.04
N GLN A 25 -21.58 5.13 -12.76
CA GLN A 25 -22.01 6.42 -12.25
C GLN A 25 -20.93 7.50 -12.53
N PRO A 26 -21.33 8.71 -12.94
CA PRO A 26 -20.36 9.76 -13.30
C PRO A 26 -19.42 10.09 -12.14
N LYS A 27 -18.12 10.23 -12.47
CA LYS A 27 -17.03 10.47 -11.50
C LYS A 27 -17.32 11.64 -10.55
N SER A 28 -18.04 12.65 -11.02
CA SER A 28 -18.44 13.84 -10.26
C SER A 28 -19.38 13.53 -9.08
N VAL A 29 -20.12 12.42 -9.11
CA VAL A 29 -20.98 11.98 -8.01
C VAL A 29 -20.19 11.10 -7.04
N LEU A 30 -19.31 10.23 -7.55
CA LEU A 30 -18.43 9.39 -6.74
C LEU A 30 -17.38 10.18 -5.95
N GLU A 31 -17.00 11.37 -6.43
CA GLU A 31 -16.10 12.28 -5.73
C GLU A 31 -16.70 12.89 -4.45
N LYS A 32 -18.04 12.94 -4.35
CA LYS A 32 -18.74 13.53 -3.20
C LYS A 32 -19.09 12.53 -2.11
N ILE A 33 -18.97 11.23 -2.41
CA ILE A 33 -19.33 10.17 -1.48
C ILE A 33 -18.05 9.70 -0.76
N PRO A 34 -17.98 9.85 0.58
CA PRO A 34 -16.85 9.33 1.34
C PRO A 34 -16.86 7.80 1.31
N SER A 35 -15.68 7.18 1.33
CA SER A 35 -15.58 5.72 1.32
C SER A 35 -16.00 5.04 2.62
N LEU A 36 -16.11 5.81 3.70
CA LEU A 36 -16.63 5.37 4.98
C LEU A 36 -17.40 6.50 5.64
N ILE A 37 -18.44 6.16 6.42
CA ILE A 37 -19.19 7.14 7.21
C ILE A 37 -18.27 7.67 8.32
N PRO A 38 -18.11 9.00 8.46
CA PRO A 38 -17.26 9.57 9.51
C PRO A 38 -17.88 9.34 10.89
N PRO A 39 -17.06 9.23 11.95
CA PRO A 39 -17.54 9.17 13.34
C PRO A 39 -18.39 10.39 13.73
N PRO A 40 -19.29 10.26 14.73
CA PRO A 40 -20.11 11.38 15.21
C PRO A 40 -19.24 12.56 15.65
N GLY A 41 -19.59 13.77 15.19
CA GLY A 41 -18.85 15.00 15.52
C GLY A 41 -17.64 15.29 14.62
N THR A 42 -17.34 14.43 13.64
CA THR A 42 -16.29 14.69 12.64
C THR A 42 -16.90 14.83 11.25
N VAL A 43 -16.52 15.88 10.52
CA VAL A 43 -16.91 16.10 9.12
C VAL A 43 -15.75 15.68 8.24
N SER A 44 -16.03 14.89 7.21
CA SER A 44 -15.03 14.52 6.20
C SER A 44 -14.46 15.77 5.55
N ASN A 45 -13.14 15.93 5.60
CA ASN A 45 -12.47 17.07 5.02
C ASN A 45 -11.76 16.68 3.73
N PHE A 46 -12.48 16.77 2.62
CA PHE A 46 -11.94 16.50 1.30
C PHE A 46 -10.93 17.56 0.81
N GLN A 47 -10.95 18.78 1.38
CA GLN A 47 -10.11 19.92 0.94
C GLN A 47 -8.83 20.11 1.77
N HIS A 48 -8.85 19.82 3.07
CA HIS A 48 -7.73 19.94 3.99
C HIS A 48 -7.56 18.63 4.76
N ARG A 49 -7.10 17.61 4.03
CA ARG A 49 -6.97 16.27 4.57
C ARG A 49 -5.79 16.22 5.54
N ALA A 50 -6.04 15.90 6.80
CA ALA A 50 -4.99 15.65 7.77
C ALA A 50 -4.16 14.45 7.28
N SER A 51 -2.95 14.71 6.83
CA SER A 51 -2.15 13.76 6.06
C SER A 51 -1.02 13.22 6.93
N ARG A 52 -1.03 11.92 7.24
CA ARG A 52 0.13 11.24 7.84
C ARG A 52 1.26 11.00 6.85
N ARG A 53 1.09 11.38 5.58
CA ARG A 53 2.05 11.10 4.50
C ARG A 53 3.42 11.69 4.78
N GLU A 54 3.46 12.93 5.21
CA GLU A 54 4.71 13.63 5.51
C GLU A 54 5.47 12.91 6.62
N SER A 55 4.79 12.50 7.69
CA SER A 55 5.42 11.72 8.77
C SER A 55 5.96 10.38 8.29
N VAL A 56 5.23 9.65 7.43
CA VAL A 56 5.68 8.35 6.90
C VAL A 56 6.91 8.52 6.01
N ILE A 57 6.93 9.55 5.15
CA ILE A 57 8.09 9.85 4.30
C ILE A 57 9.30 10.18 5.18
N VAL A 58 9.17 11.12 6.10
CA VAL A 58 10.26 11.57 6.97
C VAL A 58 10.84 10.41 7.79
N VAL A 59 9.98 9.62 8.44
CA VAL A 59 10.43 8.48 9.26
C VAL A 59 11.11 7.41 8.41
N SER A 60 10.55 7.11 7.23
CA SER A 60 11.13 6.09 6.34
C SER A 60 12.48 6.51 5.78
N THR A 61 12.64 7.79 5.43
CA THR A 61 13.93 8.35 4.98
C THR A 61 14.96 8.30 6.10
N LEU A 62 14.58 8.67 7.33
CA LEU A 62 15.47 8.63 8.50
C LEU A 62 15.98 7.22 8.82
N LEU A 63 15.20 6.17 8.55
CA LEU A 63 15.64 4.79 8.73
C LEU A 63 16.50 4.28 7.57
N MET A 64 16.25 4.75 6.35
CA MET A 64 17.00 4.31 5.17
C MET A 64 18.42 4.90 5.11
N THR A 65 18.60 6.15 5.55
CA THR A 65 19.91 6.83 5.58
C THR A 65 20.99 6.10 6.39
N PRO A 66 20.79 5.69 7.65
CA PRO A 66 21.80 4.95 8.39
C PRO A 66 22.05 3.56 7.81
N GLY A 67 21.01 2.92 7.26
CA GLY A 67 21.13 1.64 6.57
C GLY A 67 22.06 1.72 5.36
N SER A 68 21.89 2.76 4.51
CA SER A 68 22.75 2.96 3.35
C SER A 68 24.19 3.24 3.73
N ILE A 69 24.42 4.10 4.74
CA ILE A 69 25.76 4.38 5.27
C ILE A 69 26.46 3.10 5.74
N CYS A 70 25.74 2.25 6.50
CA CYS A 70 26.28 0.98 7.01
C CYS A 70 26.73 0.04 5.87
N ILE A 71 25.91 -0.09 4.83
CA ILE A 71 26.23 -0.92 3.66
C ILE A 71 27.42 -0.35 2.87
N CYS A 72 27.48 0.97 2.68
CA CYS A 72 28.60 1.64 2.02
C CYS A 72 29.92 1.41 2.76
N ILE A 73 29.93 1.57 4.09
CA ILE A 73 31.12 1.32 4.93
C ILE A 73 31.54 -0.15 4.83
N ARG A 74 30.58 -1.10 4.87
CA ARG A 74 30.88 -2.53 4.76
C ARG A 74 31.47 -2.88 3.39
N ALA A 75 30.89 -2.37 2.31
CA ALA A 75 31.38 -2.57 0.95
C ALA A 75 32.80 -2.00 0.79
N TRP A 76 33.04 -0.78 1.30
CA TRP A 76 34.35 -0.14 1.30
C TRP A 76 35.40 -0.96 2.05
N ALA A 77 35.11 -1.37 3.29
CA ALA A 77 36.03 -2.14 4.11
C ALA A 77 36.44 -3.45 3.44
N LYS A 78 35.49 -4.14 2.78
CA LYS A 78 35.76 -5.37 2.01
C LYS A 78 36.62 -5.09 0.78
N PHE A 79 36.34 -4.02 0.05
CA PHE A 79 37.09 -3.64 -1.14
C PHE A 79 38.56 -3.30 -0.82
N VAL A 80 38.81 -2.63 0.31
CA VAL A 80 40.15 -2.26 0.75
C VAL A 80 40.92 -3.44 1.36
N THR A 81 40.26 -4.27 2.18
CA THR A 81 40.95 -5.28 3.00
C THR A 81 41.12 -6.62 2.29
N VAL A 82 40.21 -6.99 1.39
CA VAL A 82 40.12 -8.37 0.87
C VAL A 82 40.35 -8.40 -0.64
N ARG A 83 41.62 -8.53 -1.05
CA ARG A 83 41.99 -8.97 -2.41
C ARG A 83 42.60 -10.39 -2.31
N PRO A 84 42.09 -11.41 -3.03
CA PRO A 84 40.94 -11.43 -3.94
C PRO A 84 39.59 -11.37 -3.20
N VAL A 85 38.58 -10.77 -3.84
CA VAL A 85 37.24 -10.58 -3.25
C VAL A 85 36.58 -11.95 -3.06
N LYS A 86 36.59 -12.45 -1.82
CA LYS A 86 35.81 -13.62 -1.43
C LYS A 86 34.46 -13.15 -0.93
N LEU A 87 33.45 -13.26 -1.78
CA LEU A 87 32.06 -13.01 -1.41
C LEU A 87 31.59 -14.11 -0.45
N LEU A 88 31.39 -13.77 0.81
CA LEU A 88 30.79 -14.67 1.77
C LEU A 88 29.27 -14.66 1.56
N TRP A 89 28.62 -15.81 1.80
CA TRP A 89 27.15 -15.90 1.79
C TRP A 89 26.46 -14.88 2.71
N SER A 90 27.12 -14.50 3.81
CA SER A 90 26.63 -13.44 4.71
C SER A 90 26.61 -12.05 4.08
N ASP A 91 27.55 -11.74 3.18
CA ASP A 91 27.59 -10.45 2.48
C ASP A 91 26.48 -10.38 1.41
N LEU A 92 26.18 -11.52 0.77
CA LEU A 92 25.11 -11.63 -0.21
C LEU A 92 23.72 -11.49 0.44
N THR A 93 23.50 -12.15 1.58
CA THR A 93 22.24 -12.06 2.33
C THR A 93 21.97 -10.64 2.84
N ILE A 94 22.98 -9.96 3.42
CA ILE A 94 22.84 -8.57 3.85
C ILE A 94 22.52 -7.64 2.68
N SER A 95 23.20 -7.82 1.53
CA SER A 95 22.96 -7.02 0.33
C SER A 95 21.55 -7.25 -0.22
N LEU A 96 21.08 -8.50 -0.22
CA LEU A 96 19.73 -8.85 -0.65
C LEU A 96 18.66 -8.28 0.29
N SER A 97 18.86 -8.37 1.61
CA SER A 97 17.96 -7.76 2.59
C SER A 97 17.88 -6.24 2.42
N PHE A 98 19.01 -5.58 2.12
CA PHE A 98 19.02 -4.15 1.86
C PHE A 98 18.30 -3.79 0.54
N LEU A 99 18.47 -4.59 -0.52
CA LEU A 99 17.71 -4.42 -1.76
C LEU A 99 16.20 -4.54 -1.53
N LEU A 100 15.78 -5.51 -0.72
CA LEU A 100 14.38 -5.67 -0.35
C LEU A 100 13.86 -4.47 0.46
N ALA A 101 14.69 -3.93 1.36
CA ALA A 101 14.35 -2.72 2.10
C ALA A 101 14.21 -1.49 1.18
N ILE A 102 15.06 -1.35 0.16
CA ILE A 102 14.93 -0.30 -0.87
C ILE A 102 13.62 -0.48 -1.63
N ALA A 103 13.30 -1.70 -2.08
CA ALA A 103 12.06 -1.98 -2.79
C ALA A 103 10.84 -1.60 -1.93
N ALA A 104 10.81 -2.00 -0.66
CA ALA A 104 9.75 -1.65 0.28
C ALA A 104 9.64 -0.13 0.51
N TYR A 105 10.77 0.57 0.61
CA TYR A 105 10.80 2.03 0.70
C TYR A 105 10.22 2.70 -0.55
N VAL A 106 10.63 2.29 -1.74
CA VAL A 106 10.08 2.81 -3.00
C VAL A 106 8.58 2.55 -3.09
N THR A 107 8.12 1.33 -2.77
CA THR A 107 6.69 1.02 -2.71
C THR A 107 5.96 1.93 -1.72
N THR A 108 6.52 2.14 -0.53
CA THR A 108 5.94 3.03 0.49
C THR A 108 5.81 4.45 -0.06
N ILE A 109 6.86 5.03 -0.65
CA ILE A 109 6.84 6.36 -1.25
C ILE A 109 5.78 6.45 -2.35
N LEU A 110 5.70 5.46 -3.26
CA LEU A 110 4.69 5.43 -4.31
C LEU A 110 3.26 5.38 -3.76
N THR A 111 3.04 4.72 -2.62
CA THR A 111 1.71 4.65 -1.98
C THR A 111 1.30 5.91 -1.24
N VAL A 112 2.23 6.82 -0.91
CA VAL A 112 1.95 8.09 -0.21
C VAL A 112 2.07 9.32 -1.10
N THR A 113 2.75 9.23 -2.24
CA THR A 113 2.96 10.30 -3.26
C THR A 113 1.72 10.41 -4.19
N PRO A 114 1.52 11.49 -4.99
CA PRO A 114 0.25 11.73 -5.70
C PRO A 114 -0.24 10.53 -6.53
N GLY A 115 -1.46 10.08 -6.22
CA GLY A 115 -2.09 8.87 -6.78
C GLY A 115 -2.20 7.70 -5.79
N GLY A 116 -1.46 7.72 -4.69
CA GLY A 116 -1.63 6.75 -3.60
C GLY A 116 -2.79 7.12 -2.66
N ILE A 117 -3.35 6.14 -1.94
CA ILE A 117 -4.44 6.32 -0.96
C ILE A 117 -3.96 6.23 0.50
N THR A 118 -2.71 5.81 0.73
CA THR A 118 -2.17 5.56 2.06
C THR A 118 -1.95 6.86 2.85
N GLY A 119 -2.17 6.81 4.16
CA GLY A 119 -1.95 7.93 5.08
C GLY A 119 -3.14 8.88 5.28
N TYR A 120 -4.30 8.54 4.73
CA TYR A 120 -5.55 9.27 4.89
C TYR A 120 -6.56 8.48 5.72
N HIS A 121 -7.41 9.20 6.45
CA HIS A 121 -8.59 8.57 7.05
C HIS A 121 -9.51 8.09 5.94
N GLN A 122 -10.08 6.89 6.11
CA GLN A 122 -10.93 6.26 5.08
C GLN A 122 -12.15 7.13 4.75
N TYR A 123 -12.72 7.80 5.75
CA TYR A 123 -13.83 8.74 5.55
C TYR A 123 -13.44 10.04 4.83
N ASP A 124 -12.15 10.35 4.66
CA ASP A 124 -11.70 11.47 3.85
C ASP A 124 -11.38 11.06 2.40
N VAL A 125 -11.39 9.76 2.08
CA VAL A 125 -11.11 9.27 0.72
C VAL A 125 -12.40 9.21 -0.09
N PRO A 126 -12.49 9.91 -1.24
CA PRO A 126 -13.66 9.82 -2.12
C PRO A 126 -13.71 8.44 -2.77
N LEU A 127 -14.93 7.95 -3.01
CA LEU A 127 -15.16 6.64 -3.60
C LEU A 127 -14.50 6.50 -4.99
N SER A 128 -14.44 7.59 -5.76
CA SER A 128 -13.77 7.66 -7.06
C SER A 128 -12.28 7.29 -7.02
N ALA A 129 -11.59 7.57 -5.91
CA ALA A 129 -10.17 7.22 -5.73
C ALA A 129 -9.96 5.72 -5.53
N ILE A 130 -10.94 5.02 -4.96
CA ILE A 130 -10.90 3.57 -4.74
C ILE A 130 -11.25 2.81 -6.03
N PHE A 131 -12.19 3.34 -6.83
CA PHE A 131 -12.60 2.72 -8.09
C PHE A 131 -11.70 3.07 -9.29
N THR A 132 -10.66 3.88 -9.10
CA THR A 132 -9.68 4.13 -10.16
C THR A 132 -8.84 2.88 -10.44
N ASN A 133 -8.69 2.52 -11.72
CA ASN A 133 -8.11 1.27 -12.28
C ASN A 133 -6.78 0.77 -11.65
N ARG A 134 -6.04 1.60 -10.91
CA ARG A 134 -4.80 1.21 -10.19
C ARG A 134 -5.03 0.56 -8.82
N SER A 135 -6.16 0.82 -8.17
CA SER A 135 -6.44 0.37 -6.80
C SER A 135 -7.00 -1.07 -6.73
N ILE A 136 -7.56 -1.56 -7.83
CA ILE A 136 -8.12 -2.92 -7.95
C ILE A 136 -7.04 -3.99 -7.72
N ILE A 137 -5.81 -3.74 -8.18
CA ILE A 137 -4.67 -4.67 -7.99
C ILE A 137 -4.34 -4.83 -6.50
N PHE A 138 -4.36 -3.76 -5.72
CA PHE A 138 -4.01 -3.80 -4.30
C PHE A 138 -5.13 -4.43 -3.45
N MET A 139 -6.41 -4.18 -3.79
CA MET A 139 -7.55 -4.85 -3.15
C MET A 139 -7.60 -6.34 -3.48
N LEU A 140 -7.32 -6.74 -4.73
CA LEU A 140 -7.25 -8.14 -5.13
C LEU A 140 -6.09 -8.88 -4.44
N LEU A 141 -4.94 -8.24 -4.28
CA LEU A 141 -3.80 -8.80 -3.53
C LEU A 141 -4.13 -8.96 -2.04
N SER A 142 -4.80 -7.99 -1.42
CA SER A 142 -5.22 -8.08 -0.01
C SER A 142 -6.28 -9.17 0.23
N GLN A 143 -7.21 -9.38 -0.72
CA GLN A 143 -8.22 -10.43 -0.64
C GLN A 143 -7.62 -11.82 -0.87
N CYS A 144 -6.65 -11.96 -1.79
CA CYS A 144 -5.90 -13.21 -1.96
C CYS A 144 -5.08 -13.58 -0.72
N SER A 145 -4.46 -12.60 -0.05
CA SER A 145 -3.69 -12.87 1.18
C SER A 145 -4.56 -13.34 2.34
N LEU A 146 -5.82 -12.91 2.43
CA LEU A 146 -6.76 -13.35 3.46
C LEU A 146 -7.35 -14.73 3.16
N LYS A 147 -7.44 -15.12 1.89
CA LYS A 147 -8.00 -16.40 1.45
C LYS A 147 -7.01 -17.57 1.50
N CYS A 148 -5.71 -17.29 1.60
CA CYS A 148 -4.67 -18.31 1.76
C CYS A 148 -4.30 -18.61 3.23
N SER A 149 -5.01 -18.03 4.21
CA SER A 149 -4.76 -18.25 5.64
C SER A 149 -5.77 -19.19 6.32
N HIS A 150 -6.56 -19.93 5.54
CA HIS A 150 -7.48 -20.99 5.97
C HIS A 150 -7.30 -22.22 5.08
#